data_AF-A0A0U5ETQ1-F1
#
_entry.id   AF-A0A0U5ETQ1-F1
#
_cell.length_a   1.000
_cell.length_b   1.000
_cell.length_c   1.000
_cell.angle_alpha   90.00
_cell.angle_beta   90.00
_cell.angle_gamma   90.00
#
_symmetry.space_group_name_H-M   'P 1'
#
loop_
_entity.id
_entity.type
_entity.pdbx_description
1 polymer ?
#
loop_
_entity_poly.entity_id
_entity_poly.type
_entity_poly.pdbx_seq_one_letter_code
_entity_poly.pdbx_strand_id
1 'polypeptide(L)'
;MKYFALYETGANTGLYALGSTELEAESTSDAVTQAEKSAPAGCRTGVWPYQMISGTPSATTPTDAENGKQYNVLAQPDGAAGQFSANGQVFASIGADAAGMCLSLQKFFGYRLGLIPTDAKPAPAATQPDTGSTGSSTVSSGTTSSGSAPSDGGSVVSGGTAAPAA
;
A
#
# COMPACT_ATOMS: atom_id res chain seq x y z
N MET A 1 -14.01 13.61 10.19
CA MET A 1 -14.36 12.26 10.71
C MET A 1 -13.09 11.58 11.18
N LYS A 2 -13.18 10.60 12.09
CA LYS A 2 -12.02 9.86 12.58
C LYS A 2 -11.86 8.54 11.84
N TYR A 3 -10.63 8.18 11.55
CA TYR A 3 -10.26 6.96 10.84
C TYR A 3 -9.06 6.30 11.50
N PHE A 4 -8.86 5.02 11.24
CA PHE A 4 -7.58 4.36 11.42
C PHE A 4 -7.11 3.82 10.07
N ALA A 5 -5.82 3.86 9.81
CA ALA A 5 -5.26 3.26 8.61
C ALA A 5 -5.46 1.73 8.61
N LEU A 6 -5.66 1.15 7.43
CA LEU A 6 -5.63 -0.28 7.19
C LEU A 6 -4.50 -0.58 6.22
N TYR A 7 -3.51 -1.35 6.67
CA TYR A 7 -2.36 -1.71 5.86
C TYR A 7 -2.43 -3.18 5.49
N GLU A 8 -2.21 -3.48 4.21
CA GLU A 8 -2.08 -4.85 3.77
C GLU A 8 -0.92 -5.54 4.52
N THR A 9 -1.15 -6.77 5.00
CA THR A 9 -0.19 -7.50 5.86
C THR A 9 1.00 -8.09 5.09
N GLY A 10 0.96 -7.98 3.77
CA GLY A 10 1.99 -8.35 2.83
C GLY A 10 1.51 -8.08 1.41
N ALA A 11 2.43 -7.98 0.46
CA ALA A 11 2.09 -7.62 -0.92
C ALA A 11 1.08 -8.60 -1.53
N ASN A 12 -0.10 -8.08 -1.91
CA ASN A 12 -1.19 -8.84 -2.57
C ASN A 12 -1.78 -9.99 -1.73
N THR A 13 -1.70 -9.90 -0.40
CA THR A 13 -2.36 -10.86 0.49
C THR A 13 -3.88 -10.66 0.55
N GLY A 14 -4.37 -9.44 0.30
CA GLY A 14 -5.78 -9.10 0.47
C GLY A 14 -6.26 -9.10 1.93
N LEU A 15 -5.33 -9.21 2.89
CA LEU A 15 -5.58 -9.18 4.33
C LEU A 15 -4.96 -7.93 4.92
N TYR A 16 -5.73 -7.19 5.72
CA TYR A 16 -5.35 -5.88 6.22
C TYR A 16 -5.34 -5.85 7.75
N ALA A 17 -4.28 -5.27 8.29
CA ALA A 17 -4.11 -4.99 9.71
C ALA A 17 -4.45 -3.53 10.03
N LEU A 18 -4.94 -3.30 11.25
CA LEU A 18 -5.25 -1.97 11.75
C LEU A 18 -3.97 -1.23 12.15
N GLY A 19 -3.80 -0.01 11.67
CA GLY A 19 -2.79 0.92 12.14
C GLY A 19 -3.06 1.39 13.57
N SER A 20 -2.01 1.82 14.27
CA SER A 20 -2.10 2.28 15.67
C SER A 20 -2.45 3.76 15.85
N THR A 21 -2.41 4.54 14.76
CA THR A 21 -2.62 5.99 14.80
C THR A 21 -4.01 6.36 14.29
N GLU A 22 -4.72 7.17 15.08
CA GLU A 22 -5.97 7.80 14.67
C GLU A 22 -5.69 8.93 13.68
N LEU A 23 -6.45 8.99 12.59
CA LEU A 23 -6.40 10.00 11.55
C LEU A 23 -7.67 10.85 11.64
N GLU A 24 -7.50 12.16 11.56
CA GLU A 24 -8.60 13.10 11.40
C GLU A 24 -8.58 13.65 9.98
N ALA A 25 -9.66 13.41 9.25
CA ALA A 25 -9.78 13.72 7.83
C ALA A 25 -11.19 14.21 7.48
N GLU A 26 -11.27 15.04 6.46
CA GLU A 26 -12.55 15.61 5.99
C GLU A 26 -13.35 14.64 5.11
N SER A 27 -12.68 13.64 4.51
CA SER A 27 -13.31 12.59 3.70
C SER A 27 -12.54 11.27 3.75
N THR A 28 -13.13 10.19 3.22
CA THR A 28 -12.45 8.89 3.10
C THR A 28 -11.23 8.97 2.20
N SER A 29 -11.33 9.68 1.07
CA SER A 29 -10.21 9.91 0.15
C SER A 29 -9.02 10.60 0.82
N ASP A 30 -9.28 11.63 1.63
CA ASP A 30 -8.25 12.34 2.37
C ASP A 30 -7.62 11.43 3.42
N ALA A 31 -8.43 10.67 4.17
CA ALA A 31 -7.95 9.70 5.15
C ALA A 31 -7.02 8.66 4.52
N VAL A 32 -7.36 8.14 3.34
CA VAL A 32 -6.51 7.19 2.59
C VAL A 32 -5.20 7.85 2.19
N THR A 33 -5.23 9.07 1.64
CA THR A 33 -4.03 9.82 1.24
C THR A 33 -3.10 10.07 2.44
N GLN A 34 -3.67 10.36 3.61
CA GLN A 34 -2.90 10.49 4.85
C GLN A 34 -2.31 9.14 5.30
N ALA A 35 -3.10 8.07 5.27
CA ALA A 35 -2.67 6.72 5.64
C ALA A 35 -1.51 6.21 4.75
N GLU A 36 -1.55 6.51 3.45
CA GLU A 36 -0.54 6.11 2.47
C GLU A 36 0.86 6.67 2.79
N LYS A 37 0.94 7.85 3.41
CA LYS A 37 2.22 8.47 3.81
C LYS A 37 3.00 7.65 4.82
N SER A 38 2.32 6.76 5.55
CA SER A 38 2.91 5.88 6.56
C SER A 38 2.78 4.40 6.18
N ALA A 39 2.36 4.10 4.95
CA ALA A 39 2.16 2.73 4.50
C ALA A 39 3.50 1.99 4.34
N PRO A 40 3.57 0.71 4.75
CA PRO A 40 4.69 -0.15 4.40
C PRO A 40 4.83 -0.28 2.87
N ALA A 41 6.08 -0.34 2.40
CA ALA A 41 6.40 -0.53 0.98
C ALA A 41 5.67 -1.76 0.40
N GLY A 42 5.10 -1.62 -0.80
CA GLY A 42 4.46 -2.70 -1.53
C GLY A 42 3.12 -3.16 -0.97
N CYS A 43 2.58 -2.49 0.04
CA CYS A 43 1.28 -2.80 0.65
C CYS A 43 0.20 -1.83 0.14
N ARG A 44 -1.01 -2.34 -0.10
CA ARG A 44 -2.17 -1.46 -0.37
C ARG A 44 -2.70 -0.86 0.93
N THR A 45 -3.32 0.30 0.81
CA THR A 45 -3.81 1.07 1.96
C THR A 45 -5.30 1.32 1.85
N GLY A 46 -6.02 1.03 2.93
CA GLY A 46 -7.40 1.44 3.15
C GLY A 46 -7.53 2.19 4.47
N VAL A 47 -8.76 2.43 4.88
CA VAL A 47 -9.09 3.08 6.15
C VAL A 47 -10.30 2.43 6.80
N TRP A 48 -10.31 2.43 8.12
CA TRP A 48 -11.44 2.06 8.93
C TRP A 48 -12.09 3.32 9.51
N PRO A 49 -13.32 3.71 9.07
CA PRO A 49 -14.03 4.83 9.66
C PRO A 49 -14.49 4.48 11.07
N TYR A 50 -14.20 5.38 12.01
CA TYR A 50 -14.40 5.18 13.43
C TYR A 50 -15.18 6.34 14.05
N GLN A 51 -16.09 6.01 14.97
CA GLN A 51 -16.79 7.01 15.77
C GLN A 51 -17.02 6.50 17.19
N MET A 52 -16.47 7.22 18.18
CA MET A 52 -16.69 6.99 19.63
C MET A 52 -18.08 7.49 20.09
N ILE A 53 -19.20 7.19 19.44
CA ILE A 53 -20.50 7.70 19.94
C ILE A 53 -21.65 6.69 19.74
N SER A 54 -22.45 6.54 20.80
CA SER A 54 -23.77 5.88 20.84
C SER A 54 -24.80 6.55 19.90
N GLY A 55 -25.73 5.79 19.30
CA GLY A 55 -26.81 6.31 18.42
C GLY A 55 -26.62 6.03 16.93
N THR A 56 -27.55 6.43 16.05
CA THR A 56 -27.39 6.24 14.59
C THR A 56 -26.44 7.31 14.02
N PRO A 57 -25.45 6.97 13.18
CA PRO A 57 -24.62 7.97 12.51
C PRO A 57 -25.52 8.90 11.69
N SER A 58 -25.29 10.21 11.74
CA SER A 58 -26.01 11.11 10.85
C SER A 58 -25.61 10.84 9.40
N ALA A 59 -26.57 10.92 8.48
CA ALA A 59 -26.27 10.83 7.06
C ALA A 59 -25.42 12.02 6.65
N THR A 60 -24.17 11.74 6.26
CA THR A 60 -23.27 12.76 5.72
C THR A 60 -23.35 12.70 4.19
N THR A 61 -23.62 13.84 3.57
CA THR A 61 -23.49 13.98 2.12
C THR A 61 -22.01 13.92 1.74
N PRO A 62 -21.63 13.23 0.65
CA PRO A 62 -20.25 13.26 0.16
C PRO A 62 -19.79 14.70 -0.08
N THR A 63 -18.52 14.99 0.22
CA THR A 63 -17.89 16.23 -0.24
C THR A 63 -17.71 16.18 -1.77
N ASP A 64 -17.46 17.32 -2.42
CA ASP A 64 -17.25 17.36 -3.87
C ASP A 64 -16.06 16.47 -4.31
N ALA A 65 -15.01 16.39 -3.49
CA ALA A 65 -13.84 15.55 -3.75
C ALA A 65 -14.14 14.04 -3.59
N GLU A 66 -15.15 13.71 -2.78
CA GLU A 66 -15.54 12.35 -2.44
C GLU A 66 -16.67 11.82 -3.35
N ASN A 67 -17.44 12.72 -3.96
CA ASN A 67 -18.56 12.36 -4.81
C ASN A 67 -18.12 11.50 -6.01
N GLY A 68 -18.77 10.35 -6.18
CA GLY A 68 -18.47 9.37 -7.24
C GLY A 68 -17.27 8.46 -6.95
N LYS A 69 -16.57 8.62 -5.81
CA LYS A 69 -15.52 7.69 -5.38
C LYS A 69 -16.10 6.32 -5.03
N GLN A 70 -15.33 5.27 -5.25
CA GLN A 70 -15.75 3.89 -5.01
C GLN A 70 -14.71 3.17 -4.17
N TYR A 71 -15.20 2.35 -3.24
CA TYR A 71 -14.39 1.62 -2.29
C TYR A 71 -14.83 0.18 -2.20
N ASN A 72 -13.89 -0.75 -2.26
CA ASN A 72 -14.15 -2.11 -1.82
C ASN A 72 -14.31 -2.10 -0.30
N VAL A 73 -15.32 -2.82 0.18
CA VAL A 73 -15.59 -2.93 1.61
C VAL A 73 -14.77 -4.08 2.19
N LEU A 74 -14.07 -3.79 3.27
CA LEU A 74 -13.32 -4.76 4.06
C LEU A 74 -14.11 -5.07 5.34
N ALA A 75 -14.17 -6.33 5.76
CA ALA A 75 -14.83 -6.75 6.98
C ALA A 75 -13.84 -7.41 7.95
N GLN A 76 -14.00 -7.16 9.25
CA GLN A 76 -13.31 -7.85 10.33
C GLN A 76 -14.35 -8.54 11.23
N PRO A 77 -14.92 -9.68 10.79
CA PRO A 77 -16.02 -10.34 11.50
C PRO A 77 -15.58 -10.92 12.86
N ASP A 78 -14.32 -11.37 12.97
CA ASP A 78 -13.76 -11.95 14.20
C ASP A 78 -13.38 -10.90 15.27
N GLY A 79 -13.76 -9.64 15.05
CA GLY A 79 -13.47 -8.53 15.96
C GLY A 79 -11.98 -8.20 16.04
N ALA A 80 -11.55 -7.57 17.12
CA ALA A 80 -10.22 -6.96 17.22
C ALA A 80 -9.03 -7.92 17.06
N ALA A 81 -9.24 -9.24 17.24
CA ALA A 81 -8.21 -10.25 17.04
C ALA A 81 -8.08 -10.72 15.58
N GLY A 82 -9.08 -10.45 14.73
CA GLY A 82 -9.09 -10.84 13.33
C GLY A 82 -8.35 -9.87 12.41
N GLN A 83 -8.37 -10.16 11.11
CA GLN A 83 -7.90 -9.25 10.07
C GLN A 83 -9.07 -8.74 9.24
N PHE A 84 -8.87 -7.60 8.58
CA PHE A 84 -9.82 -7.10 7.60
C PHE A 84 -9.60 -7.82 6.26
N SER A 85 -10.67 -8.28 5.62
CA SER A 85 -10.62 -8.87 4.27
C SER A 85 -11.79 -8.36 3.43
N ALA A 86 -11.63 -8.37 2.11
CA ALA A 86 -12.71 -7.97 1.20
C ALA A 86 -13.98 -8.82 1.43
N ASN A 87 -15.14 -8.17 1.55
CA ASN A 87 -16.42 -8.85 1.74
C ASN A 87 -17.25 -8.98 0.45
N GLY A 88 -16.68 -8.57 -0.69
CA GLY A 88 -17.32 -8.59 -2.01
C GLY A 88 -18.26 -7.41 -2.31
N GLN A 89 -18.43 -6.47 -1.38
CA GLN A 89 -19.26 -5.28 -1.59
C GLN A 89 -18.40 -4.09 -2.04
N VAL A 90 -19.03 -3.21 -2.83
CA VAL A 90 -18.46 -1.92 -3.23
C VAL A 90 -19.41 -0.83 -2.78
N PHE A 91 -18.89 0.16 -2.06
CA PHE A 91 -19.61 1.37 -1.70
C PHE A 91 -19.17 2.53 -2.57
N ALA A 92 -20.14 3.21 -3.16
CA ALA A 92 -19.91 4.43 -3.91
C ALA A 92 -20.42 5.62 -3.10
N SER A 93 -19.61 6.67 -3.00
CA SER A 93 -19.99 7.93 -2.37
C SER A 93 -20.90 8.72 -3.33
N ILE A 94 -22.16 8.31 -3.48
CA ILE A 94 -23.17 8.93 -4.36
C ILE A 94 -24.44 9.14 -3.55
N GLY A 95 -24.80 10.40 -3.29
CA GLY A 95 -25.95 10.75 -2.44
C GLY A 95 -25.75 10.52 -0.94
N ALA A 96 -24.93 9.53 -0.55
CA ALA A 96 -24.46 9.29 0.82
C ALA A 96 -22.96 8.96 0.81
N ASP A 97 -22.24 9.44 1.82
CA ASP A 97 -20.81 9.17 1.98
C ASP A 97 -20.53 7.70 2.34
N ALA A 98 -19.51 7.10 1.72
CA ALA A 98 -19.14 5.70 1.94
C ALA A 98 -18.76 5.39 3.39
N ALA A 99 -18.06 6.29 4.08
CA ALA A 99 -17.72 6.10 5.49
C ALA A 99 -18.96 6.17 6.39
N GLY A 100 -19.91 7.06 6.08
CA GLY A 100 -21.23 7.09 6.72
C GLY A 100 -22.02 5.79 6.56
N MET A 101 -22.02 5.19 5.36
CA MET A 101 -22.62 3.89 5.10
C MET A 101 -21.93 2.78 5.89
N CYS A 102 -20.60 2.74 5.90
CA CYS A 102 -19.83 1.81 6.71
C CYS A 102 -20.16 1.93 8.19
N LEU A 103 -20.16 3.13 8.77
CA LEU A 103 -20.50 3.33 10.19
C LEU A 103 -21.91 2.82 10.53
N SER A 104 -22.88 3.02 9.64
CA SER A 104 -24.25 2.56 9.85
C SER A 104 -24.34 1.03 9.87
N LEU A 105 -23.68 0.36 8.93
CA LEU A 105 -23.66 -1.10 8.85
C LEU A 105 -22.84 -1.74 9.96
N GLN A 106 -21.75 -1.09 10.42
CA GLN A 106 -21.00 -1.56 11.59
C GLN A 106 -21.88 -1.63 12.83
N LYS A 107 -22.76 -0.64 13.05
CA LYS A 107 -23.72 -0.67 14.16
C LYS A 107 -24.77 -1.75 13.97
N PHE A 108 -25.21 -1.99 12.75
CA PHE A 108 -26.21 -3.03 12.45
C PHE A 108 -25.66 -4.44 12.65
N PHE A 109 -24.45 -4.72 12.14
CA PHE A 109 -23.88 -6.06 12.18
C PHE A 109 -23.05 -6.38 13.44
N GLY A 110 -22.59 -5.36 14.16
CA GLY A 110 -21.77 -5.54 15.36
C GLY A 110 -20.29 -5.90 15.09
N TYR A 111 -19.83 -5.80 13.84
CA TYR A 111 -18.42 -5.98 13.46
C TYR A 111 -17.91 -4.79 12.64
N ARG A 112 -16.58 -4.71 12.49
CA ARG A 112 -15.92 -3.55 11.87
C ARG A 112 -15.90 -3.65 10.35
N LEU A 113 -16.10 -2.51 9.68
CA LEU A 113 -16.08 -2.38 8.22
C LEU A 113 -15.11 -1.29 7.81
N GLY A 114 -14.10 -1.66 7.03
CA GLY A 114 -13.15 -0.75 6.40
C GLY A 114 -13.48 -0.48 4.93
N LEU A 115 -12.77 0.49 4.38
CA LEU A 115 -12.89 0.96 3.01
C LEU A 115 -11.50 1.01 2.38
N ILE A 116 -11.36 0.46 1.18
CA ILE A 116 -10.14 0.59 0.37
C ILE A 116 -10.54 1.06 -1.03
N PRO A 117 -9.86 2.05 -1.64
CA PRO A 117 -10.18 2.47 -3.00
C PRO A 117 -10.20 1.28 -3.97
N THR A 118 -11.14 1.26 -4.92
CA THR A 118 -11.25 0.16 -5.89
C THR A 118 -10.03 0.06 -6.80
N ASP A 119 -9.33 1.17 -7.02
CA ASP A 119 -8.11 1.30 -7.78
C ASP A 119 -6.84 1.38 -6.90
N ALA A 120 -6.94 1.01 -5.62
CA ALA A 120 -5.83 1.08 -4.68
C ALA A 120 -4.58 0.36 -5.21
N LYS A 121 -3.47 1.09 -5.26
CA LYS A 121 -2.17 0.58 -5.69
C LYS A 121 -1.28 0.28 -4.49
N PRO A 122 -0.38 -0.71 -4.61
CA PRO A 122 0.67 -0.91 -3.62
C PRO A 122 1.47 0.39 -3.42
N ALA A 123 1.74 0.75 -2.17
CA ALA A 123 2.57 1.90 -1.85
C ALA A 123 3.96 1.74 -2.51
N PRO A 124 4.52 2.81 -3.09
CA PRO A 124 5.86 2.78 -3.63
C PRO A 124 6.86 2.39 -2.53
N ALA A 125 7.93 1.70 -2.90
CA ALA A 125 9.00 1.42 -1.95
C ALA A 125 9.52 2.73 -1.36
N ALA A 126 9.74 2.77 -0.05
CA ALA A 126 10.34 3.93 0.59
C ALA A 126 11.68 4.21 -0.08
N THR A 127 11.82 5.39 -0.69
CA THR A 127 13.12 5.88 -1.15
C THR A 127 14.02 5.92 0.08
N GLN A 128 15.10 5.12 0.12
CA GLN A 128 16.10 5.31 1.17
C GLN A 128 16.57 6.76 1.11
N PRO A 129 16.69 7.46 2.25
CA PRO A 129 17.36 8.75 2.25
C PRO A 129 18.78 8.51 1.70
N ASP A 130 19.11 9.20 0.61
CA ASP A 130 20.47 9.26 0.09
C ASP A 130 21.39 9.74 1.23
N THR A 131 22.06 8.80 1.90
CA THR A 131 23.25 9.13 2.67
C THR A 131 24.31 9.53 1.66
N GLY A 132 24.33 10.82 1.33
CA GLY A 132 25.32 11.42 0.45
C GLY A 132 26.72 11.07 0.94
N SER A 133 27.41 10.21 0.19
CA SER A 133 28.86 10.09 0.29
C SER A 133 29.46 11.19 -0.55
N THR A 134 29.86 12.28 0.10
CA THR A 134 30.74 13.31 -0.47
C THR A 134 32.12 12.69 -0.71
N GLY A 135 32.26 11.97 -1.82
CA GLY A 135 33.53 11.45 -2.33
C GLY A 135 34.10 12.37 -3.39
N SER A 136 34.71 13.48 -2.97
CA SER A 136 35.55 14.32 -3.81
C SER A 136 36.79 13.54 -4.26
N SER A 137 37.01 13.37 -5.56
CA SER A 137 38.35 13.27 -6.15
C SER A 137 38.31 13.52 -7.66
N THR A 138 38.80 14.69 -8.04
CA THR A 138 39.13 15.12 -9.40
C THR A 138 40.51 14.58 -9.80
N VAL A 139 40.64 13.97 -10.98
CA VAL A 139 41.78 14.06 -11.95
C VAL A 139 41.39 13.27 -13.22
N SER A 140 41.07 13.93 -14.34
CA SER A 140 41.95 14.45 -15.41
C SER A 140 42.37 13.43 -16.49
N SER A 141 41.69 13.55 -17.65
CA SER A 141 42.19 13.65 -19.03
C SER A 141 43.22 12.65 -19.60
N GLY A 142 42.86 11.97 -20.71
CA GLY A 142 43.82 11.26 -21.57
C GLY A 142 43.23 10.56 -22.82
N THR A 143 43.05 11.33 -23.89
CA THR A 143 43.27 11.03 -25.33
C THR A 143 42.69 9.78 -26.02
N THR A 144 42.00 10.05 -27.14
CA THR A 144 41.61 9.15 -28.25
C THR A 144 42.80 8.45 -28.93
N SER A 145 42.65 7.18 -29.31
CA SER A 145 43.31 6.58 -30.51
C SER A 145 42.67 5.25 -30.90
N SER A 146 42.13 5.24 -32.12
CA SER A 146 41.79 4.09 -32.95
C SER A 146 43.07 3.37 -33.43
N GLY A 147 43.09 2.04 -33.39
CA GLY A 147 44.20 1.24 -33.94
C GLY A 147 43.85 -0.24 -34.03
N SER A 148 44.06 -0.80 -35.22
CA SER A 148 43.65 -2.12 -35.72
C SER A 148 44.27 -3.33 -35.00
N ALA A 149 43.60 -4.48 -35.12
CA ALA A 149 44.08 -5.82 -34.74
C ALA A 149 45.38 -6.22 -35.50
N PRO A 150 46.16 -7.23 -35.03
CA PRO A 150 45.77 -8.64 -35.27
C PRO A 150 46.10 -9.66 -34.15
N SER A 151 45.43 -10.79 -34.33
CA SER A 151 45.58 -12.18 -33.88
C SER A 151 46.85 -12.67 -33.17
N ASP A 152 46.64 -13.45 -32.11
CA ASP A 152 47.23 -14.76 -31.74
C ASP A 152 46.63 -15.10 -30.36
N GLY A 153 46.16 -16.27 -29.97
CA GLY A 153 46.16 -17.64 -30.47
C GLY A 153 45.77 -18.51 -29.25
N GLY A 154 45.14 -19.68 -29.46
CA GLY A 154 45.20 -20.77 -28.49
C GLY A 154 43.96 -21.08 -27.62
N SER A 155 43.17 -22.02 -28.14
CA SER A 155 42.60 -23.19 -27.45
C SER A 155 41.47 -23.03 -26.41
N VAL A 156 40.29 -23.50 -26.82
CA VAL A 156 39.22 -23.99 -25.94
C VAL A 156 39.53 -25.41 -25.45
N VAL A 157 39.36 -25.69 -24.16
CA VAL A 157 39.19 -27.06 -23.68
C VAL A 157 38.07 -27.12 -22.64
N SER A 158 37.13 -28.00 -22.94
CA SER A 158 35.99 -28.44 -22.14
C SER A 158 36.39 -29.68 -21.33
N GLY A 159 35.89 -29.82 -20.11
CA GLY A 159 36.00 -31.03 -19.28
C GLY A 159 35.71 -30.68 -17.82
N GLY A 160 34.82 -31.34 -17.09
CA GLY A 160 34.31 -32.69 -17.22
C GLY A 160 34.48 -33.39 -15.88
N THR A 161 33.36 -33.72 -15.24
CA THR A 161 33.13 -34.29 -13.90
C THR A 161 34.07 -35.42 -13.47
N ALA A 162 34.43 -35.45 -12.18
CA ALA A 162 35.02 -36.61 -11.51
C ALA A 162 34.22 -37.01 -10.27
N ALA A 163 33.75 -38.26 -10.24
CA ALA A 163 33.25 -38.97 -9.07
C ALA A 163 34.29 -40.00 -8.61
N PRO A 164 34.49 -40.24 -7.30
CA PRO A 164 35.24 -41.40 -6.82
C PRO A 164 34.31 -42.56 -6.43
N ALA A 165 34.79 -43.78 -6.66
CA ALA A 165 34.18 -45.03 -6.26
C ALA A 165 34.78 -45.55 -4.93
N ALA A 166 33.95 -46.22 -4.14
CA ALA A 166 34.28 -47.39 -3.32
C ALA A 166 33.00 -48.21 -3.11
#